data_AF-A0A9D7UP42-F1
#
_entry.id   AF-A0A9D7UP42-F1
#
_cell.length_a   1.000
_cell.length_b   1.000
_cell.length_c   1.000
_cell.angle_alpha   90.00
_cell.angle_beta   90.00
_cell.angle_gamma   90.00
#
_symmetry.space_group_name_H-M   'P 1'
#
loop_
_entity.id
_entity.type
_entity.pdbx_description
1 polymer ?
#
loop_
_entity_poly.entity_id
_entity_poly.type
_entity_poly.pdbx_seq_one_letter_code
_entity_poly.pdbx_strand_id
1 'polypeptide(L)'
;MTLGLGLAPKEVLEMGYSKKAIIWGWLVAAVYLAHQLVSIQMPRSEKVSALREDLRNWHYLAGTLLFAFVIARLIQWRRDGKVPPPPGISPAGWAWGRSLALATYVLILFAPFLGLLFAWSDGFKVSLGGVPIPSLIGEDRGVWMFTGYFHSAIGFILLILNLTTVLSAAYLTLRYGKGLLSAFPPGYGAMAFIGLSVTVYAFATFRSSDPGPGAVATFWGLAVVVAAMGWAIHRTRKPRENPATVPGWIKPVTAVSVIALCLLGAYGPHALFRVTPWPTTEVVEGGIREPVMKVTVAPETPFEAKVKTETYKWCRFCHTVERGDKALVGPNLYGIFGQKAGTAPGFAYSEAMLAARDKGLVWDEETIAEYIKHPDVFMPGTSMIISSGPVRTAEERQAVINILKRETMPQ
;
A
#
# COMPACT_ATOMS: atom_id res chain seq x y z
N MET A 1 -25.94 -15.92 -15.02
CA MET A 1 -26.23 -14.84 -14.06
C MET A 1 -25.32 -13.66 -14.38
N THR A 2 -25.77 -12.75 -15.25
CA THR A 2 -25.01 -11.56 -15.68
C THR A 2 -25.16 -10.46 -14.63
N LEU A 3 -24.17 -10.34 -13.74
CA LEU A 3 -24.01 -9.13 -12.92
C LEU A 3 -23.88 -7.94 -13.87
N GLY A 4 -24.81 -6.99 -13.77
CA GLY A 4 -25.02 -5.87 -14.70
C GLY A 4 -23.90 -4.83 -14.77
N LEU A 5 -22.68 -5.24 -15.14
CA LEU A 5 -21.52 -4.38 -15.41
C LEU A 5 -21.39 -3.93 -16.88
N GLY A 6 -22.41 -4.19 -17.71
CA GLY A 6 -22.55 -3.61 -19.05
C GLY A 6 -22.23 -4.55 -20.21
N LEU A 7 -23.32 -4.90 -20.93
CA LEU A 7 -23.43 -5.26 -22.35
C LEU A 7 -23.13 -6.69 -22.83
N ALA A 8 -23.83 -7.04 -23.92
CA ALA A 8 -23.90 -8.38 -24.47
C ALA A 8 -22.51 -8.84 -24.96
N PRO A 9 -22.18 -10.14 -24.89
CA PRO A 9 -20.85 -10.66 -25.23
C PRO A 9 -20.30 -10.20 -26.59
N LYS A 10 -21.17 -9.92 -27.58
CA LYS A 10 -20.79 -9.41 -28.90
C LYS A 10 -20.19 -7.99 -28.88
N GLU A 11 -20.71 -7.09 -28.05
CA GLU A 11 -20.30 -5.67 -28.06
C GLU A 11 -18.94 -5.44 -27.37
N VAL A 12 -18.56 -6.30 -26.42
CA VAL A 12 -17.21 -6.34 -25.82
C VAL A 12 -16.17 -6.94 -26.77
N LEU A 13 -16.60 -7.83 -27.68
CA LEU A 13 -15.74 -8.45 -28.69
C LEU A 13 -15.47 -7.54 -29.91
N GLU A 14 -16.26 -6.47 -30.12
CA GLU A 14 -16.18 -5.60 -31.30
C GLU A 14 -15.32 -4.33 -31.12
N MET A 15 -14.58 -4.18 -30.00
CA MET A 15 -13.77 -2.99 -29.70
C MET A 15 -12.47 -2.83 -30.51
N GLY A 16 -12.26 -3.63 -31.56
CA GLY A 16 -11.04 -3.60 -32.38
C GLY A 16 -9.76 -4.15 -31.71
N TYR A 17 -9.87 -4.76 -30.53
CA TYR A 17 -8.76 -5.47 -29.88
C TYR A 17 -8.60 -6.89 -30.42
N SER A 18 -7.36 -7.36 -30.53
CA SER A 18 -7.11 -8.76 -30.85
C SER A 18 -7.58 -9.67 -29.71
N LYS A 19 -7.96 -10.92 -30.04
CA LYS A 19 -8.28 -11.95 -29.03
C LYS A 19 -7.15 -12.10 -28.00
N LYS A 20 -5.89 -11.98 -28.44
CA LYS A 20 -4.71 -12.03 -27.58
C LYS A 20 -4.69 -10.88 -26.57
N ALA A 21 -5.01 -9.64 -26.98
CA ALA A 21 -5.04 -8.52 -26.05
C ALA A 21 -6.12 -8.65 -24.99
N ILE A 22 -7.28 -9.21 -25.36
CA ILE A 22 -8.37 -9.52 -24.43
C ILE A 22 -7.88 -10.54 -23.39
N ILE A 23 -7.31 -11.66 -23.85
CA ILE A 23 -6.80 -12.72 -22.97
C ILE A 23 -5.75 -12.17 -22.00
N TRP A 24 -4.72 -11.49 -22.50
CA TRP A 24 -3.67 -10.93 -21.64
C TRP A 24 -4.21 -9.89 -20.66
N GLY A 25 -5.16 -9.05 -21.08
CA GLY A 25 -5.78 -8.06 -20.20
C GLY A 25 -6.50 -8.70 -19.01
N TRP A 26 -7.28 -9.75 -19.26
CA TRP A 26 -7.99 -10.47 -18.20
C TRP A 26 -7.07 -11.34 -17.33
N LEU A 27 -6.01 -11.92 -17.90
CA LEU A 27 -4.99 -12.62 -17.12
C LEU A 27 -4.28 -11.67 -16.15
N VAL A 28 -3.90 -10.47 -16.60
CA VAL A 28 -3.33 -9.44 -15.70
C VAL A 28 -4.32 -9.11 -14.58
N ALA A 29 -5.60 -8.88 -14.89
CA ALA A 29 -6.62 -8.56 -13.89
C ALA A 29 -6.80 -9.69 -12.85
N ALA A 30 -6.79 -10.95 -13.29
CA ALA A 30 -6.96 -12.11 -12.43
C ALA A 30 -5.78 -12.31 -11.47
N VAL A 31 -4.54 -12.25 -11.99
CA VAL A 31 -3.35 -12.36 -11.15
C VAL A 31 -3.20 -11.14 -10.24
N TYR A 32 -3.61 -9.95 -10.70
CA TYR A 32 -3.66 -8.74 -9.85
C TYR A 32 -4.57 -8.95 -8.65
N LEU A 33 -5.78 -9.50 -8.84
CA LEU A 33 -6.66 -9.85 -7.74
C LEU A 33 -5.98 -10.80 -6.75
N ALA A 34 -5.37 -11.89 -7.23
CA ALA A 34 -4.67 -12.86 -6.39
C ALA A 34 -3.53 -12.19 -5.59
N HIS A 35 -2.72 -11.36 -6.24
CA HIS A 35 -1.66 -10.58 -5.62
C HIS A 35 -2.21 -9.66 -4.52
N GLN A 36 -3.30 -8.95 -4.80
CA GLN A 36 -3.93 -8.04 -3.84
C GLN A 36 -4.48 -8.80 -2.61
N LEU A 37 -5.09 -9.97 -2.81
CA LEU A 37 -5.60 -10.82 -1.72
C LEU A 37 -4.48 -11.33 -0.80
N VAL A 38 -3.33 -11.72 -1.36
CA VAL A 38 -2.17 -12.11 -0.56
C VAL A 38 -1.61 -10.90 0.19
N SER A 39 -1.50 -9.76 -0.49
CA SER A 39 -0.90 -8.53 0.04
C SER A 39 -1.67 -7.94 1.22
N ILE A 40 -3.01 -8.07 1.26
CA ILE A 40 -3.79 -7.64 2.42
C ILE A 40 -3.62 -8.58 3.62
N GLN A 41 -3.34 -9.87 3.43
CA GLN A 41 -3.18 -10.78 4.57
C GLN A 41 -1.80 -10.64 5.20
N MET A 42 -0.79 -10.30 4.41
CA MET A 42 0.58 -10.15 4.89
C MET A 42 0.66 -9.32 6.19
N PRO A 43 0.27 -8.02 6.24
CA PRO A 43 0.41 -7.20 7.45
C PRO A 43 -0.36 -7.72 8.68
N ARG A 44 -1.28 -8.68 8.50
CA ARG A 44 -2.13 -9.26 9.56
C ARG A 44 -1.56 -10.56 10.12
N SER A 45 -0.50 -11.09 9.51
CA SER A 45 0.21 -12.29 9.97
C SER A 45 1.40 -11.93 10.85
N GLU A 46 1.70 -12.77 11.84
CA GLU A 46 2.87 -12.61 12.70
C GLU A 46 4.16 -12.72 11.87
N LYS A 47 5.10 -11.78 12.07
CA LYS A 47 6.27 -11.59 11.18
C LYS A 47 7.17 -12.82 11.03
N VAL A 48 7.22 -13.68 12.05
CA VAL A 48 8.10 -14.86 12.10
C VAL A 48 7.33 -16.18 11.94
N SER A 49 6.03 -16.12 11.63
CA SER A 49 5.21 -17.31 11.44
C SER A 49 5.45 -17.98 10.08
N ALA A 50 5.24 -19.30 10.00
CA ALA A 50 5.22 -20.04 8.73
C ALA A 50 4.20 -19.45 7.74
N LEU A 51 3.04 -19.02 8.23
CA LEU A 51 2.03 -18.35 7.41
C LEU A 51 2.57 -17.07 6.75
N ARG A 52 3.33 -16.24 7.46
CA ARG A 52 3.93 -15.02 6.90
C ARG A 52 4.95 -15.35 5.81
N GLU A 53 5.71 -16.43 5.99
CA GLU A 53 6.64 -16.92 4.97
C GLU A 53 5.91 -17.42 3.72
N ASP A 54 4.86 -18.22 3.88
CA ASP A 54 4.03 -18.68 2.77
C ASP A 54 3.38 -17.52 2.01
N LEU A 55 2.78 -16.56 2.73
CA LEU A 55 2.19 -15.37 2.12
C LEU A 55 3.22 -14.55 1.32
N ARG A 56 4.45 -14.45 1.82
CA ARG A 56 5.55 -13.77 1.11
C ARG A 56 5.95 -14.53 -0.15
N ASN A 57 6.05 -15.86 -0.11
CA ASN A 57 6.32 -16.69 -1.29
C ASN A 57 5.22 -16.56 -2.36
N TRP A 58 3.95 -16.58 -1.93
CA TRP A 58 2.81 -16.35 -2.82
C TRP A 58 2.81 -14.93 -3.41
N HIS A 59 3.22 -13.93 -2.64
CA HIS A 59 3.37 -12.56 -3.12
C HIS A 59 4.45 -12.47 -4.21
N TYR A 60 5.60 -13.11 -4.03
CA TYR A 60 6.66 -13.17 -5.03
C TYR A 60 6.22 -13.86 -6.32
N LEU A 61 5.54 -15.01 -6.20
CA LEU A 61 5.03 -15.74 -7.35
C LEU A 61 3.99 -14.92 -8.12
N ALA A 62 2.98 -14.38 -7.43
CA ALA A 62 1.95 -13.56 -8.05
C ALA A 62 2.52 -12.29 -8.69
N GLY A 63 3.48 -11.63 -8.03
CA GLY A 63 4.19 -10.47 -8.58
C GLY A 63 4.99 -10.81 -9.85
N THR A 64 5.65 -11.97 -9.89
CA THR A 64 6.40 -12.42 -11.06
C THR A 64 5.48 -12.78 -12.24
N LEU A 65 4.35 -13.44 -11.96
CA LEU A 65 3.33 -13.72 -12.97
C LEU A 65 2.74 -12.42 -13.52
N LEU A 66 2.45 -11.44 -12.65
CA LEU A 66 2.02 -10.10 -13.07
C LEU A 66 3.05 -9.44 -13.99
N PHE A 67 4.32 -9.46 -13.61
CA PHE A 67 5.41 -8.93 -14.43
C PHE A 67 5.42 -9.54 -15.83
N ALA A 68 5.41 -10.87 -15.93
CA ALA A 68 5.41 -11.58 -17.21
C ALA A 68 4.15 -11.28 -18.05
N PHE A 69 2.97 -11.28 -17.43
CA PHE A 69 1.71 -11.04 -18.13
C PHE A 69 1.56 -9.59 -18.58
N VAL A 70 2.07 -8.63 -17.81
CA VAL A 70 2.12 -7.22 -18.23
C VAL A 70 3.08 -7.03 -19.41
N ILE A 71 4.25 -7.68 -19.42
CA ILE A 71 5.13 -7.69 -20.60
C ILE A 71 4.38 -8.22 -21.81
N ALA A 72 3.75 -9.39 -21.70
CA ALA A 72 2.98 -9.98 -22.80
C ALA A 72 1.84 -9.05 -23.26
N ARG A 73 1.14 -8.41 -22.31
CA ARG A 73 0.08 -7.43 -22.58
C ARG A 73 0.59 -6.20 -23.34
N LEU A 74 1.77 -5.68 -22.98
CA LEU A 74 2.39 -4.52 -23.62
C LEU A 74 3.00 -4.85 -24.99
N ILE A 75 3.58 -6.05 -25.15
CA ILE A 75 4.00 -6.55 -26.47
C ILE A 75 2.78 -6.63 -27.40
N GLN A 76 1.67 -7.19 -26.92
CA GLN A 76 0.44 -7.25 -27.72
C GLN A 76 -0.14 -5.86 -27.95
N TRP A 77 -0.07 -4.95 -26.97
CA TRP A 77 -0.47 -3.55 -27.13
C TRP A 77 0.30 -2.87 -28.29
N ARG A 78 1.60 -3.11 -28.40
CA ARG A 78 2.44 -2.60 -29.50
C ARG A 78 2.06 -3.23 -30.83
N ARG A 79 1.80 -4.55 -30.86
CA ARG A 79 1.42 -5.30 -32.08
C ARG A 79 0.05 -4.90 -32.61
N ASP A 80 -0.92 -4.66 -31.74
CA ASP A 80 -2.26 -4.20 -32.12
C ASP A 80 -2.25 -2.76 -32.68
N GLY A 81 -1.18 -2.00 -32.42
CA GLY A 81 -1.03 -0.63 -32.94
C GLY A 81 -2.06 0.34 -32.40
N LYS A 82 -2.61 1.19 -33.29
CA LYS A 82 -3.61 2.20 -32.93
C LYS A 82 -5.00 1.56 -32.92
N VAL A 83 -5.52 1.31 -31.72
CA VAL A 83 -6.91 0.88 -31.52
C VAL A 83 -7.82 2.12 -31.48
N PRO A 84 -8.83 2.24 -32.36
CA PRO A 84 -9.74 3.38 -32.37
C PRO A 84 -10.57 3.46 -31.07
N PRO A 85 -11.08 4.65 -30.71
CA PRO A 85 -11.97 4.77 -29.57
C PRO A 85 -13.26 3.96 -29.81
N PRO A 86 -13.79 3.27 -28.79
CA PRO A 86 -15.10 2.62 -28.88
C PRO A 86 -16.22 3.63 -29.21
N PRO A 87 -17.31 3.21 -29.88
CA PRO A 87 -18.43 4.09 -30.19
C PRO A 87 -18.95 4.82 -28.94
N GLY A 88 -19.10 6.15 -29.02
CA GLY A 88 -19.58 6.99 -27.91
C GLY A 88 -18.50 7.47 -26.93
N ILE A 89 -17.23 7.12 -27.15
CA ILE A 89 -16.08 7.64 -26.38
C ILE A 89 -15.28 8.59 -27.25
N SER A 90 -14.99 9.79 -26.75
CA SER A 90 -14.19 10.76 -27.51
C SER A 90 -12.72 10.30 -27.63
N PRO A 91 -11.97 10.76 -28.65
CA PRO A 91 -10.55 10.45 -28.75
C PRO A 91 -9.73 10.85 -27.51
N ALA A 92 -10.09 11.95 -26.83
CA ALA A 92 -9.44 12.36 -25.58
C ALA A 92 -9.79 11.46 -24.41
N GLY A 93 -11.07 11.11 -24.23
CA GLY A 93 -11.48 10.16 -23.18
C GLY A 93 -10.80 8.81 -23.36
N TRP A 94 -10.62 8.38 -24.62
CA TRP A 94 -9.89 7.16 -24.95
C TRP A 94 -8.39 7.27 -24.66
N ALA A 95 -7.76 8.38 -25.05
CA ALA A 95 -6.35 8.64 -24.74
C ALA A 95 -6.11 8.69 -23.23
N TRP A 96 -7.03 9.29 -22.46
CA TRP A 96 -7.00 9.33 -21.00
C TRP A 96 -7.02 7.93 -20.39
N GLY A 97 -8.03 7.11 -20.74
CA GLY A 97 -8.14 5.75 -20.21
C GLY A 97 -6.94 4.86 -20.58
N ARG A 98 -6.38 5.05 -21.77
CA ARG A 98 -5.15 4.36 -22.20
C ARG A 98 -3.91 4.83 -21.44
N SER A 99 -3.84 6.12 -21.09
CA SER A 99 -2.72 6.69 -20.32
C SER A 99 -2.73 6.19 -18.88
N LEU A 100 -3.90 6.12 -18.25
CA LEU A 100 -4.08 5.50 -16.94
C LEU A 100 -3.62 4.03 -16.96
N ALA A 101 -4.09 3.25 -17.95
CA ALA A 101 -3.70 1.85 -18.10
C ALA A 101 -2.20 1.67 -18.31
N LEU A 102 -1.59 2.49 -19.18
CA LEU A 102 -0.15 2.43 -19.43
C LEU A 102 0.65 2.76 -18.17
N ALA A 103 0.29 3.82 -17.44
CA ALA A 103 0.97 4.19 -16.21
C ALA A 103 0.88 3.06 -15.17
N THR A 104 -0.31 2.47 -14.98
CA THR A 104 -0.48 1.31 -14.10
C THR A 104 0.41 0.14 -14.53
N TYR A 105 0.46 -0.21 -15.81
CA TYR A 105 1.31 -1.29 -16.29
C TYR A 105 2.81 -1.02 -16.09
N VAL A 106 3.26 0.22 -16.35
CA VAL A 106 4.66 0.61 -16.10
C VAL A 106 5.02 0.48 -14.62
N LEU A 107 4.13 0.91 -13.72
CA LEU A 107 4.33 0.77 -12.28
C LEU A 107 4.39 -0.70 -11.84
N ILE A 108 3.52 -1.55 -12.39
CA ILE A 108 3.53 -2.99 -12.12
C ILE A 108 4.84 -3.63 -12.62
N LEU A 109 5.40 -3.16 -13.73
CA LEU A 109 6.73 -3.63 -14.17
C LEU A 109 7.86 -3.16 -13.27
N PHE A 110 7.75 -1.97 -12.69
CA PHE A 110 8.80 -1.40 -11.83
C PHE A 110 8.79 -1.99 -10.41
N ALA A 111 7.61 -2.33 -9.88
CA ALA A 111 7.46 -2.76 -8.49
C ALA A 111 8.33 -3.98 -8.08
N PRO A 112 8.45 -5.06 -8.89
CA PRO A 112 9.27 -6.21 -8.55
C PRO A 112 10.75 -5.87 -8.40
N PHE A 113 11.29 -4.95 -9.22
CA PHE A 113 12.68 -4.53 -9.10
C PHE A 113 12.93 -3.82 -7.77
N LEU A 114 12.05 -2.89 -7.39
CA LEU A 114 12.13 -2.24 -6.07
C LEU A 114 11.97 -3.25 -4.93
N GLY A 115 11.06 -4.22 -5.06
CA GLY A 115 10.82 -5.24 -4.04
C GLY A 115 12.02 -6.17 -3.85
N LEU A 116 12.69 -6.54 -4.94
CA LEU A 116 13.89 -7.38 -4.91
C LEU A 116 15.07 -6.64 -4.27
N LEU A 117 15.31 -5.39 -4.68
CA LEU A 117 16.35 -4.54 -4.08
C LEU A 117 16.07 -4.29 -2.60
N PHE A 118 14.81 -4.03 -2.24
CA PHE A 118 14.38 -3.90 -0.85
C PHE A 118 14.71 -5.15 -0.03
N ALA A 119 14.37 -6.34 -0.53
CA ALA A 119 14.66 -7.59 0.17
C ALA A 119 16.17 -7.82 0.34
N TRP A 120 16.95 -7.66 -0.74
CA TRP A 120 18.40 -7.87 -0.69
C TRP A 120 19.13 -6.87 0.20
N SER A 121 18.76 -5.60 0.15
CA SER A 121 19.34 -4.55 1.01
C SER A 121 19.01 -4.74 2.51
N ASP A 122 18.06 -5.61 2.84
CA ASP A 122 17.70 -6.00 4.21
C ASP A 122 18.29 -7.37 4.64
N GLY A 123 19.10 -7.98 3.77
CA GLY A 123 19.70 -9.30 3.98
C GLY A 123 18.74 -10.48 3.77
N PHE A 124 17.54 -10.25 3.21
CA PHE A 124 16.59 -11.33 2.96
C PHE A 124 17.02 -12.22 1.81
N LYS A 125 16.97 -13.53 2.05
CA LYS A 125 17.09 -14.55 1.01
C LYS A 125 15.79 -14.62 0.22
N VAL A 126 15.86 -14.32 -1.07
CA VAL A 126 14.70 -14.36 -1.97
C VAL A 126 14.67 -15.69 -2.70
N SER A 127 13.49 -16.29 -2.79
CA SER A 127 13.25 -17.50 -3.56
C SER A 127 12.01 -17.32 -4.43
N LEU A 128 12.06 -17.84 -5.65
CA LEU A 128 10.94 -17.82 -6.58
C LEU A 128 10.54 -19.24 -6.92
N GLY A 129 9.38 -19.67 -6.44
CA GLY A 129 8.91 -21.04 -6.65
C GLY A 129 9.86 -22.10 -6.07
N GLY A 130 10.53 -21.80 -4.96
CA GLY A 130 11.51 -22.68 -4.33
C GLY A 130 12.94 -22.55 -4.88
N VAL A 131 13.15 -21.81 -5.98
CA VAL A 131 14.48 -21.57 -6.54
C VAL A 131 15.10 -20.33 -5.87
N PRO A 132 16.23 -20.46 -5.16
CA PRO A 132 16.89 -19.32 -4.53
C PRO A 132 17.44 -18.37 -5.59
N ILE A 133 17.19 -17.08 -5.42
CA ILE A 133 17.76 -16.01 -6.26
C ILE A 133 18.94 -15.39 -5.49
N PRO A 134 20.17 -15.44 -6.03
CA PRO A 134 21.34 -14.89 -5.35
C PRO A 134 21.22 -13.37 -5.19
N SER A 135 21.65 -12.85 -4.04
CA SER A 135 21.71 -11.40 -3.83
C SER A 135 22.78 -10.77 -4.71
N LEU A 136 22.44 -9.65 -5.36
CA LEU A 136 23.38 -8.87 -6.17
C LEU A 136 23.96 -7.65 -5.43
N ILE A 137 23.42 -7.34 -4.25
CA ILE A 137 23.85 -6.23 -3.41
C ILE A 137 24.02 -6.70 -1.96
N GLY A 138 24.83 -5.97 -1.18
CA GLY A 138 24.93 -6.16 0.26
C GLY A 138 23.79 -5.49 1.02
N GLU A 139 23.79 -5.68 2.34
CA GLU A 139 22.91 -4.93 3.24
C GLU A 139 23.27 -3.44 3.19
N ASP A 140 22.27 -2.60 2.93
CA ASP A 140 22.44 -1.15 2.87
C ASP A 140 21.15 -0.47 3.32
N ARG A 141 21.24 0.28 4.41
CA ARG A 141 20.07 0.91 5.03
C ARG A 141 19.47 2.02 4.16
N GLY A 142 20.29 2.77 3.44
CA GLY A 142 19.81 3.83 2.56
C GLY A 142 19.04 3.26 1.37
N VAL A 143 19.57 2.21 0.75
CA VAL A 143 18.90 1.48 -0.34
C VAL A 143 17.61 0.86 0.16
N TRP A 144 17.61 0.23 1.35
CA TRP A 144 16.42 -0.33 1.97
C TRP A 144 15.32 0.71 2.18
N MET A 145 15.66 1.88 2.73
CA MET A 145 14.72 2.99 2.93
C MET A 145 14.14 3.48 1.61
N PHE A 146 15.00 3.75 0.62
CA PHE A 146 14.59 4.27 -0.68
C PHE A 146 13.66 3.30 -1.41
N THR A 147 14.10 2.06 -1.56
CA THR A 147 13.37 1.03 -2.29
C THR A 147 12.09 0.60 -1.56
N GLY A 148 12.12 0.50 -0.24
CA GLY A 148 10.94 0.22 0.59
C GLY A 148 9.90 1.33 0.53
N TYR A 149 10.33 2.60 0.57
CA TYR A 149 9.45 3.75 0.38
C TYR A 149 8.78 3.69 -0.99
N PHE A 150 9.54 3.58 -2.08
CA PHE A 150 8.96 3.63 -3.42
C PHE A 150 8.17 2.36 -3.78
N HIS A 151 8.53 1.19 -3.24
CA HIS A 151 7.72 -0.02 -3.38
C HIS A 151 6.35 0.15 -2.70
N SER A 152 6.33 0.73 -1.50
CA SER A 152 5.08 1.08 -0.80
C SER A 152 4.31 2.19 -1.52
N ALA A 153 5.02 3.21 -2.03
CA ALA A 153 4.45 4.33 -2.76
C ALA A 153 3.70 3.89 -4.02
N ILE A 154 4.17 2.85 -4.71
CA ILE A 154 3.43 2.27 -5.84
C ILE A 154 2.02 1.85 -5.43
N GLY A 155 1.82 1.28 -4.24
CA GLY A 155 0.49 0.96 -3.73
C GLY A 155 -0.43 2.19 -3.63
N PHE A 156 0.10 3.32 -3.15
CA PHE A 156 -0.62 4.59 -3.09
C PHE A 156 -0.88 5.19 -4.47
N ILE A 157 0.09 5.10 -5.39
CA ILE A 157 -0.09 5.52 -6.78
C ILE A 157 -1.21 4.71 -7.44
N LEU A 158 -1.18 3.38 -7.28
CA LEU A 158 -2.22 2.50 -7.80
C LEU A 158 -3.59 2.82 -7.19
N LEU A 159 -3.68 3.16 -5.90
CA LEU A 159 -4.92 3.64 -5.29
C LEU A 159 -5.46 4.88 -6.01
N ILE A 160 -4.63 5.91 -6.20
CA ILE A 160 -5.05 7.15 -6.88
C ILE A 160 -5.46 6.88 -8.34
N LEU A 161 -4.71 6.05 -9.07
CA LEU A 161 -5.03 5.68 -10.45
C LEU A 161 -6.32 4.84 -10.53
N ASN A 162 -6.54 3.93 -9.60
CA ASN A 162 -7.74 3.09 -9.52
C ASN A 162 -8.98 3.95 -9.22
N LEU A 163 -8.88 4.84 -8.22
CA LEU A 163 -9.94 5.80 -7.91
C LEU A 163 -10.26 6.68 -9.13
N THR A 164 -9.23 7.23 -9.76
CA THR A 164 -9.38 8.06 -10.97
C THR A 164 -10.05 7.30 -12.11
N THR A 165 -9.70 6.02 -12.30
CA THR A 165 -10.31 5.14 -13.29
C THR A 165 -11.78 4.90 -13.00
N VAL A 166 -12.14 4.61 -11.75
CA VAL A 166 -13.54 4.39 -11.33
C VAL A 166 -14.37 5.67 -11.46
N LEU A 167 -13.83 6.83 -11.07
CA LEU A 167 -14.50 8.13 -11.25
C LEU A 167 -14.70 8.47 -12.73
N SER A 168 -13.68 8.20 -13.56
CA SER A 168 -13.76 8.37 -15.01
C SER A 168 -14.83 7.43 -15.61
N ALA A 169 -14.90 6.18 -15.16
CA ALA A 169 -15.94 5.23 -15.56
C ALA A 169 -17.34 5.72 -15.17
N ALA A 170 -17.52 6.21 -13.94
CA ALA A 170 -18.79 6.74 -13.46
C ALA A 170 -19.23 7.96 -14.29
N TYR A 171 -18.32 8.89 -14.57
CA TYR A 171 -18.58 10.03 -15.45
C TYR A 171 -19.03 9.58 -16.85
N LEU A 172 -18.29 8.65 -17.47
CA LEU A 172 -18.63 8.13 -18.80
C LEU A 172 -19.96 7.38 -18.82
N THR A 173 -20.29 6.70 -17.71
CA THR A 173 -21.55 6.00 -17.54
C THR A 173 -22.71 6.99 -17.45
N LEU A 174 -22.61 7.99 -16.58
CA LEU A 174 -23.68 8.98 -16.36
C LEU A 174 -23.88 9.90 -17.56
N ARG A 175 -22.79 10.30 -18.22
CA ARG A 175 -22.82 11.26 -19.33
C ARG A 175 -23.10 10.60 -20.68
N TYR A 176 -22.50 9.44 -20.94
CA TYR A 176 -22.50 8.80 -22.26
C TYR A 176 -23.04 7.36 -22.27
N GLY A 177 -23.47 6.83 -21.12
CA GLY A 177 -23.98 5.46 -21.01
C GLY A 177 -22.90 4.39 -21.23
N LYS A 178 -21.61 4.70 -20.99
CA LYS A 178 -20.49 3.76 -21.18
C LYS A 178 -19.88 3.36 -19.86
N GLY A 179 -19.98 2.07 -19.53
CA GLY A 179 -19.57 1.48 -18.27
C GLY A 179 -18.07 1.19 -18.15
N LEU A 180 -17.66 0.82 -16.95
CA LEU A 180 -16.29 0.48 -16.55
C LEU A 180 -15.58 -0.51 -17.50
N LEU A 181 -16.28 -1.52 -18.02
CA LEU A 181 -15.68 -2.54 -18.87
C LEU A 181 -15.54 -2.13 -20.34
N SER A 182 -16.37 -1.20 -20.81
CA SER A 182 -16.36 -0.72 -22.20
C SER A 182 -15.58 0.58 -22.39
N ALA A 183 -15.31 1.31 -21.31
CA ALA A 183 -14.61 2.58 -21.34
C ALA A 183 -13.07 2.46 -21.39
N PHE A 184 -12.53 1.29 -21.09
CA PHE A 184 -11.10 1.09 -20.85
C PHE A 184 -10.54 -0.11 -21.63
N PRO A 185 -9.22 -0.25 -21.76
CA PRO A 185 -8.62 -1.45 -22.34
C PRO A 185 -9.10 -2.74 -21.65
N PRO A 186 -9.15 -3.87 -22.37
CA PRO A 186 -9.64 -5.14 -21.84
C PRO A 186 -8.99 -5.51 -20.50
N GLY A 187 -9.80 -5.89 -19.52
CA GLY A 187 -9.38 -6.24 -18.16
C GLY A 187 -8.99 -5.07 -17.25
N TYR A 188 -8.57 -3.92 -17.79
CA TYR A 188 -8.07 -2.80 -16.99
C TYR A 188 -9.13 -2.19 -16.07
N GLY A 189 -10.33 -1.92 -16.59
CA GLY A 189 -11.42 -1.36 -15.77
C GLY A 189 -11.78 -2.26 -14.59
N ALA A 190 -11.86 -3.58 -14.82
CA ALA A 190 -12.09 -4.57 -13.77
C ALA A 190 -10.95 -4.60 -12.74
N MET A 191 -9.70 -4.63 -13.20
CA MET A 191 -8.51 -4.57 -12.35
C MET A 191 -8.52 -3.34 -11.44
N ALA A 192 -8.83 -2.16 -12.00
CA ALA A 192 -8.86 -0.92 -11.25
C ALA A 192 -9.97 -0.92 -10.18
N PHE A 193 -11.16 -1.41 -10.53
CA PHE A 193 -12.26 -1.52 -9.59
C PHE A 193 -11.96 -2.51 -8.45
N ILE A 194 -11.43 -3.70 -8.79
CA ILE A 194 -10.98 -4.68 -7.80
C ILE A 194 -9.92 -4.08 -6.87
N GLY A 195 -8.93 -3.39 -7.45
CA GLY A 195 -7.87 -2.73 -6.69
C GLY A 195 -8.42 -1.69 -5.70
N LEU A 196 -9.42 -0.92 -6.11
CA LEU A 196 -10.10 0.02 -5.23
C LEU A 196 -10.88 -0.70 -4.13
N SER A 197 -11.63 -1.76 -4.42
CA SER A 197 -12.36 -2.56 -3.42
C SER A 197 -11.43 -3.11 -2.33
N VAL A 198 -10.27 -3.65 -2.73
CA VAL A 198 -9.28 -4.17 -1.79
C VAL A 198 -8.67 -3.04 -0.96
N THR A 199 -8.50 -1.85 -1.54
CA THR A 199 -8.01 -0.70 -0.78
C THR A 199 -9.04 -0.22 0.25
N VAL A 200 -10.32 -0.17 -0.12
CA VAL A 200 -11.41 0.12 0.82
C VAL A 200 -11.40 -0.89 1.98
N TYR A 201 -11.24 -2.19 1.69
CA TYR A 201 -11.07 -3.20 2.74
C TYR A 201 -9.88 -2.89 3.65
N ALA A 202 -8.71 -2.61 3.07
CA ALA A 202 -7.48 -2.38 3.81
C ALA A 202 -7.61 -1.17 4.75
N PHE A 203 -8.19 -0.06 4.30
CA PHE A 203 -8.42 1.13 5.13
C PHE A 203 -9.52 0.90 6.18
N ALA A 204 -10.61 0.23 5.83
CA ALA A 204 -11.68 -0.09 6.77
C ALA A 204 -11.21 -1.04 7.88
N THR A 205 -10.21 -1.87 7.60
CA THR A 205 -9.64 -2.82 8.57
C THR A 205 -8.29 -2.42 9.14
N PHE A 206 -7.89 -1.16 8.97
CA PHE A 206 -6.56 -0.72 9.39
C PHE A 206 -6.38 -0.77 10.91
N ARG A 207 -7.48 -0.63 11.69
CA ARG A 207 -7.46 -0.64 13.16
C ARG A 207 -7.99 -1.93 13.79
N SER A 208 -8.95 -2.58 13.16
CA SER A 208 -9.52 -3.86 13.59
C SER A 208 -10.05 -4.64 12.39
N SER A 209 -10.22 -5.95 12.52
CA SER A 209 -10.80 -6.81 11.47
C SER A 209 -12.27 -6.51 11.18
N ASP A 210 -12.98 -5.97 12.16
CA ASP A 210 -14.45 -5.98 12.22
C ASP A 210 -15.17 -5.08 11.20
N PRO A 211 -14.70 -3.86 10.86
CA PRO A 211 -15.41 -3.01 9.90
C PRO A 211 -15.24 -3.49 8.45
N GLY A 212 -14.30 -4.39 8.18
CA GLY A 212 -13.86 -4.75 6.83
C GLY A 212 -14.93 -5.34 5.94
N PRO A 213 -15.51 -6.49 6.33
CA PRO A 213 -16.55 -7.14 5.53
C PRO A 213 -17.73 -6.20 5.28
N GLY A 214 -18.15 -5.44 6.30
CA GLY A 214 -19.23 -4.46 6.19
C GLY A 214 -18.91 -3.32 5.21
N ALA A 215 -17.74 -2.68 5.34
CA ALA A 215 -17.33 -1.60 4.46
C ALA A 215 -17.20 -2.05 2.99
N VAL A 216 -16.67 -3.25 2.75
CA VAL A 216 -16.61 -3.84 1.42
C VAL A 216 -18.01 -4.14 0.89
N ALA A 217 -18.89 -4.73 1.69
CA ALA A 217 -20.27 -4.99 1.30
C ALA A 217 -21.00 -3.69 0.92
N THR A 218 -20.83 -2.61 1.70
CA THR A 218 -21.36 -1.28 1.37
C THR A 218 -20.79 -0.75 0.06
N PHE A 219 -19.47 -0.82 -0.14
CA PHE A 219 -18.82 -0.37 -1.38
C PHE A 219 -19.36 -1.13 -2.61
N TRP A 220 -19.44 -2.46 -2.52
CA TRP A 220 -19.98 -3.28 -3.60
C TRP A 220 -21.48 -3.05 -3.82
N GLY A 221 -22.25 -2.85 -2.75
CA GLY A 221 -23.66 -2.47 -2.84
C GLY A 221 -23.85 -1.17 -3.62
N LEU A 222 -23.09 -0.12 -3.28
CA LEU A 222 -23.08 1.14 -4.02
C LEU A 222 -22.66 0.95 -5.47
N ALA A 223 -21.63 0.14 -5.73
CA ALA A 223 -21.18 -0.14 -7.09
C ALA A 223 -22.25 -0.85 -7.94
N VAL A 224 -23.00 -1.80 -7.35
CA VAL A 224 -24.13 -2.46 -8.02
C VAL A 224 -25.24 -1.46 -8.35
N VAL A 225 -25.58 -0.56 -7.43
CA VAL A 225 -26.57 0.49 -7.68
C VAL A 225 -26.13 1.41 -8.83
N VAL A 226 -24.88 1.89 -8.80
CA VAL A 226 -24.32 2.73 -9.87
C VAL A 226 -24.30 1.99 -11.22
N ALA A 227 -23.96 0.70 -11.22
CA ALA A 227 -23.95 -0.12 -12.42
C ALA A 227 -25.38 -0.33 -12.97
N ALA A 228 -26.36 -0.60 -12.11
CA ALA A 228 -27.76 -0.73 -12.48
C ALA A 228 -28.35 0.58 -13.04
N MET A 229 -28.03 1.71 -12.41
CA MET A 229 -28.37 3.04 -12.92
C MET A 229 -27.73 3.28 -14.30
N GLY A 230 -26.45 2.94 -14.45
CA GLY A 230 -25.73 3.05 -15.72
C GLY A 230 -26.34 2.20 -16.83
N TRP A 231 -26.73 0.97 -16.52
CA TRP A 231 -27.42 0.07 -17.43
C TRP A 231 -28.79 0.61 -17.84
N ALA A 232 -29.56 1.15 -16.89
CA ALA A 232 -30.87 1.75 -17.16
C ALA A 232 -30.74 2.99 -18.06
N ILE A 233 -29.75 3.86 -17.78
CA ILE A 233 -29.40 5.02 -18.61
C ILE A 233 -29.02 4.57 -20.02
N HIS A 234 -28.18 3.54 -20.15
CA HIS A 234 -27.73 3.03 -21.44
C HIS A 234 -28.89 2.52 -22.30
N ARG A 235 -29.86 1.81 -21.70
CA ARG A 235 -31.03 1.30 -22.43
C ARG A 235 -32.04 2.36 -22.83
N THR A 236 -32.09 3.48 -22.10
CA THR A 236 -33.14 4.50 -22.28
C THR A 236 -32.66 5.72 -23.05
N ARG A 237 -31.35 6.01 -23.05
CA ARG A 237 -30.78 7.17 -23.75
C ARG A 237 -30.09 6.75 -25.04
N LYS A 238 -30.43 7.42 -26.16
CA LYS A 238 -29.63 7.33 -27.38
C LYS A 238 -28.21 7.85 -27.09
N PRO A 239 -27.15 7.16 -27.55
CA PRO A 239 -25.79 7.65 -27.42
C PRO A 239 -25.70 9.06 -28.02
N ARG A 240 -25.25 10.04 -27.23
CA ARG A 240 -24.88 11.33 -27.79
C ARG A 240 -23.57 11.15 -28.54
N GLU A 241 -23.58 11.39 -29.85
CA GLU A 241 -22.34 11.52 -30.60
C GLU A 241 -21.52 12.64 -29.98
N ASN A 242 -20.24 12.36 -29.72
CA ASN A 242 -19.27 13.37 -29.31
C ASN A 242 -18.27 13.53 -30.47
N PRO A 243 -18.57 14.41 -31.45
CA PRO A 243 -17.74 14.59 -32.63
C PRO A 243 -16.51 15.46 -32.35
N ALA A 244 -16.25 15.89 -31.11
CA ALA A 244 -15.22 16.88 -30.83
C ALA A 244 -13.83 16.32 -31.17
N THR A 245 -13.28 16.83 -32.27
CA THR A 245 -11.84 16.89 -32.52
C THR A 245 -11.22 17.63 -31.34
N VAL A 246 -10.62 16.88 -30.45
CA VAL A 246 -9.92 17.44 -29.30
C VAL A 246 -8.59 18.03 -29.80
N PRO A 247 -8.30 19.30 -29.48
CA PRO A 247 -7.03 19.93 -29.84
C PRO A 247 -5.82 19.06 -29.51
N GLY A 248 -4.79 19.09 -30.36
CA GLY A 248 -3.60 18.25 -30.19
C GLY A 248 -2.89 18.39 -28.84
N TRP A 249 -3.00 19.56 -28.19
CA TRP A 249 -2.45 19.85 -26.86
C TRP A 249 -3.11 19.06 -25.72
N ILE A 250 -4.27 18.45 -25.93
CA ILE A 250 -4.92 17.64 -24.89
C ILE A 250 -4.13 16.35 -24.61
N LYS A 251 -3.40 15.81 -25.58
CA LYS A 251 -2.54 14.63 -25.37
C LYS A 251 -1.43 14.87 -24.34
N PRO A 252 -0.57 15.91 -24.48
CA PRO A 252 0.42 16.19 -23.44
C PRO A 252 -0.24 16.53 -22.10
N VAL A 253 -1.41 17.20 -22.07
CA VAL A 253 -2.15 17.43 -20.83
C VAL A 253 -2.54 16.12 -20.15
N THR A 254 -3.07 15.12 -20.88
CA THR A 254 -3.39 13.82 -20.27
C THR A 254 -2.17 13.13 -19.67
N ALA A 255 -1.02 13.20 -20.33
CA ALA A 255 0.22 12.62 -19.82
C ALA A 255 0.70 13.35 -18.55
N VAL A 256 0.71 14.68 -18.57
CA VAL A 256 1.08 15.51 -17.41
C VAL A 256 0.13 15.27 -16.23
N SER A 257 -1.18 15.17 -16.46
CA SER A 257 -2.15 14.86 -15.42
C SER A 257 -1.90 13.49 -14.79
N VAL A 258 -1.58 12.46 -15.57
CA VAL A 258 -1.24 11.14 -15.02
C VAL A 258 0.06 11.19 -14.22
N ILE A 259 1.08 11.93 -14.67
CA ILE A 259 2.31 12.15 -13.89
C ILE A 259 1.99 12.84 -12.56
N ALA A 260 1.16 13.88 -12.57
CA ALA A 260 0.75 14.58 -11.35
C ALA A 260 0.02 13.64 -10.37
N LEU A 261 -0.84 12.76 -10.87
CA LEU A 261 -1.49 11.72 -10.05
C LEU A 261 -0.46 10.73 -9.46
N CYS A 262 0.55 10.34 -10.24
CA CYS A 262 1.65 9.51 -9.75
C CYS A 262 2.48 10.22 -8.68
N LEU A 263 2.79 11.51 -8.85
CA LEU A 263 3.51 12.28 -7.83
C LEU A 263 2.69 12.44 -6.55
N LEU A 264 1.38 12.69 -6.68
CA LEU A 264 0.47 12.74 -5.54
C LEU A 264 0.43 11.40 -4.78
N GLY A 265 0.32 10.28 -5.51
CA GLY A 265 0.41 8.95 -4.90
C GLY A 265 1.77 8.68 -4.27
N ALA A 266 2.87 9.13 -4.91
CA ALA A 266 4.22 8.97 -4.40
C ALA A 266 4.46 9.71 -3.08
N TYR A 267 3.72 10.79 -2.82
CA TYR A 267 3.73 11.52 -1.54
C TYR A 267 2.88 10.82 -0.45
N GLY A 268 2.05 9.85 -0.81
CA GLY A 268 1.12 9.15 0.10
C GLY A 268 1.77 8.57 1.36
N PRO A 269 2.86 7.78 1.27
CA PRO A 269 3.51 7.23 2.47
C PRO A 269 3.98 8.31 3.45
N HIS A 270 4.53 9.43 2.96
CA HIS A 270 4.91 10.54 3.82
C HIS A 270 3.68 11.23 4.43
N ALA A 271 2.67 11.51 3.61
CA ALA A 271 1.45 12.18 4.07
C ALA A 271 0.70 11.42 5.17
N LEU A 272 0.65 10.09 5.07
CA LEU A 272 -0.07 9.25 6.04
C LEU A 272 0.80 8.76 7.19
N PHE A 273 2.08 8.47 6.94
CA PHE A 273 2.93 7.75 7.89
C PHE A 273 4.26 8.43 8.20
N ARG A 274 4.51 9.63 7.65
CA ARG A 274 5.75 10.42 7.85
C ARG A 274 7.05 9.67 7.51
N VAL A 275 6.93 8.57 6.77
CA VAL A 275 8.09 7.82 6.27
C VAL A 275 8.79 8.68 5.21
N THR A 276 10.12 8.67 5.21
CA THR A 276 10.94 9.34 4.21
C THR A 276 11.73 8.30 3.39
N PRO A 277 11.98 8.56 2.11
CA PRO A 277 12.77 7.68 1.24
C PRO A 277 14.29 7.70 1.54
N TRP A 278 14.75 8.56 2.45
CA TRP A 278 16.15 8.68 2.86
C TRP A 278 16.23 9.02 4.36
N PRO A 279 17.37 8.74 5.02
CA PRO A 279 17.64 9.24 6.36
C PRO A 279 17.57 10.77 6.39
N THR A 280 16.89 11.33 7.38
CA THR A 280 16.83 12.79 7.58
C THR A 280 17.95 13.33 8.45
N THR A 281 18.64 12.43 9.15
CA THR A 281 19.74 12.73 10.08
C THR A 281 20.78 11.62 10.03
N GLU A 282 21.94 11.86 10.65
CA GLU A 282 22.97 10.85 10.81
C GLU A 282 22.46 9.68 11.66
N VAL A 283 22.89 8.48 11.27
CA VAL A 283 22.61 7.25 12.00
C VAL A 283 23.41 7.29 13.30
N VAL A 284 22.76 7.04 14.43
CA VAL A 284 23.44 6.96 15.73
C VAL A 284 24.45 5.81 15.70
N GLU A 285 25.73 6.14 15.84
CA GLU A 285 26.80 5.16 15.93
C GLU A 285 26.79 4.46 17.30
N GLY A 286 27.26 3.21 17.35
CA GLY A 286 27.43 2.47 18.59
C GLY A 286 27.12 0.98 18.48
N GLY A 287 27.30 0.27 19.60
CA GLY A 287 27.01 -1.15 19.73
C GLY A 287 25.59 -1.43 20.20
N ILE A 288 25.39 -2.53 20.92
CA ILE A 288 24.07 -2.87 21.48
C ILE A 288 23.77 -1.95 22.67
N ARG A 289 22.55 -1.42 22.75
CA ARG A 289 22.10 -0.65 23.91
C ARG A 289 21.84 -1.59 25.08
N GLU A 290 22.51 -1.35 26.21
CA GLU A 290 22.33 -2.12 27.45
C GLU A 290 21.32 -1.44 28.40
N PRO A 291 20.55 -2.22 29.19
CA PRO A 291 19.63 -1.68 30.19
C PRO A 291 20.35 -0.82 31.23
N VAL A 292 19.81 0.37 31.49
CA VAL A 292 20.38 1.33 32.48
C VAL A 292 19.49 1.50 33.71
N MET A 293 18.29 0.92 33.69
CA MET A 293 17.32 0.95 34.78
C MET A 293 16.83 -0.47 35.07
N LYS A 294 16.67 -0.79 36.36
CA LYS A 294 15.92 -1.99 36.78
C LYS A 294 14.44 -1.67 36.79
N VAL A 295 13.62 -2.54 36.21
CA VAL A 295 12.16 -2.41 36.23
C VAL A 295 11.55 -3.59 36.98
N THR A 296 10.45 -3.33 37.67
CA THR A 296 9.63 -4.40 38.23
C THR A 296 8.76 -4.99 37.12
N VAL A 297 8.90 -6.30 36.90
CA VAL A 297 8.12 -7.06 35.92
C VAL A 297 7.05 -7.85 36.65
N ALA A 298 5.78 -7.57 36.37
CA ALA A 298 4.64 -8.31 36.92
C ALA A 298 4.12 -9.34 35.90
N PRO A 299 3.50 -10.45 36.38
CA PRO A 299 2.81 -11.41 35.52
C PRO A 299 1.75 -10.74 34.64
N GLU A 300 1.55 -11.28 33.45
CA GLU A 300 0.56 -10.77 32.50
C GLU A 300 -0.87 -10.95 33.04
N THR A 301 -1.67 -9.87 32.99
CA THR A 301 -3.10 -9.91 33.33
C THR A 301 -3.96 -10.23 32.10
N PRO A 302 -5.21 -10.69 32.27
CA PRO A 302 -6.12 -10.90 31.14
C PRO A 302 -6.37 -9.63 30.31
N PHE A 303 -6.42 -8.47 30.96
CA PHE A 303 -6.55 -7.18 30.26
C PHE A 303 -5.30 -6.88 29.43
N GLU A 304 -4.11 -7.10 29.99
CA GLU A 304 -2.84 -6.93 29.26
C GLU A 304 -2.71 -7.88 28.07
N ALA A 305 -3.14 -9.15 28.19
CA ALA A 305 -3.17 -10.10 27.08
C ALA A 305 -4.07 -9.60 25.93
N LYS A 306 -5.21 -9.00 26.25
CA LYS A 306 -6.08 -8.35 25.25
C LYS A 306 -5.39 -7.13 24.61
N VAL A 307 -4.84 -6.22 25.42
CA VAL A 307 -4.09 -5.04 24.93
C VAL A 307 -2.92 -5.46 24.06
N LYS A 308 -2.26 -6.58 24.37
CA LYS A 308 -1.15 -7.14 23.59
C LYS A 308 -1.57 -7.42 22.15
N THR A 309 -2.72 -8.06 21.98
CA THR A 309 -3.24 -8.52 20.68
C THR A 309 -4.01 -7.44 19.91
N GLU A 310 -4.53 -6.40 20.57
CA GLU A 310 -5.31 -5.35 19.92
C GLU A 310 -4.49 -4.08 19.65
N THR A 311 -3.68 -3.65 20.63
CA THR A 311 -2.99 -2.35 20.62
C THR A 311 -1.49 -2.49 20.48
N TYR A 312 -0.83 -3.26 21.35
CA TYR A 312 0.63 -3.35 21.39
C TYR A 312 1.24 -4.05 20.16
N LYS A 313 0.51 -4.96 19.51
CA LYS A 313 0.93 -5.57 18.23
C LYS A 313 1.36 -4.55 17.17
N TRP A 314 0.80 -3.34 17.21
CA TRP A 314 1.14 -2.27 16.28
C TRP A 314 2.51 -1.66 16.59
N CYS A 315 2.95 -1.65 17.86
CA CYS A 315 4.31 -1.26 18.22
C CYS A 315 5.32 -2.25 17.62
N ARG A 316 5.04 -3.55 17.67
CA ARG A 316 5.85 -4.61 17.02
C ARG A 316 5.88 -4.53 15.49
N PHE A 317 5.00 -3.76 14.86
CA PHE A 317 5.08 -3.47 13.42
C PHE A 317 6.30 -2.59 13.10
N CYS A 318 6.55 -1.58 13.93
CA CYS A 318 7.64 -0.63 13.72
C CYS A 318 8.90 -0.97 14.51
N HIS A 319 8.81 -1.75 15.59
CA HIS A 319 9.91 -1.95 16.51
C HIS A 319 10.23 -3.43 16.74
N THR A 320 11.52 -3.72 16.83
CA THR A 320 12.06 -4.93 17.45
C THR A 320 12.28 -4.68 18.95
N VAL A 321 12.36 -5.75 19.75
CA VAL A 321 12.53 -5.64 21.20
C VAL A 321 13.64 -6.53 21.76
N GLU A 322 14.12 -7.50 20.98
CA GLU A 322 15.13 -8.44 21.44
C GLU A 322 16.51 -7.77 21.42
N ARG A 323 17.41 -8.24 22.28
CA ARG A 323 18.77 -7.72 22.39
C ARG A 323 19.53 -7.90 21.07
N GLY A 324 20.00 -6.79 20.49
CA GLY A 324 20.82 -6.80 19.27
C GLY A 324 20.03 -6.94 17.96
N ASP A 325 18.70 -7.03 18.01
CA ASP A 325 17.87 -7.02 16.80
C ASP A 325 18.00 -5.69 16.04
N LYS A 326 17.98 -5.77 14.71
CA LYS A 326 18.01 -4.59 13.83
C LYS A 326 16.81 -3.68 14.02
N ALA A 327 16.99 -2.39 13.69
CA ALA A 327 15.89 -1.44 13.62
C ALA A 327 15.00 -1.70 12.39
N LEU A 328 13.69 -1.50 12.55
CA LEU A 328 12.71 -1.59 11.45
C LEU A 328 12.31 -0.17 11.04
N VAL A 329 11.01 0.16 11.03
CA VAL A 329 10.57 1.55 10.81
C VAL A 329 10.97 2.44 11.98
N GLY A 330 10.96 1.90 13.20
CA GLY A 330 11.45 2.52 14.42
C GLY A 330 12.70 1.83 14.99
N PRO A 331 13.34 2.42 16.00
CA PRO A 331 14.52 1.86 16.66
C PRO A 331 14.18 0.57 17.41
N ASN A 332 15.20 -0.24 17.69
CA ASN A 332 15.08 -1.34 18.63
C ASN A 332 14.72 -0.81 20.05
N LEU A 333 13.80 -1.47 20.74
CA LEU A 333 13.29 -1.07 22.06
C LEU A 333 13.92 -1.82 23.24
N TYR A 334 14.83 -2.77 23.01
CA TYR A 334 15.54 -3.48 24.08
C TYR A 334 16.22 -2.50 25.04
N GLY A 335 16.03 -2.70 26.34
CA GLY A 335 16.65 -1.90 27.40
C GLY A 335 16.22 -0.44 27.42
N ILE A 336 15.02 -0.09 26.93
CA ILE A 336 14.62 1.32 26.73
C ILE A 336 14.41 2.12 28.03
N PHE A 337 14.01 1.48 29.12
CA PHE A 337 13.75 2.20 30.37
C PHE A 337 15.04 2.80 30.95
N GLY A 338 14.97 4.08 31.31
CA GLY A 338 16.07 4.94 31.75
C GLY A 338 16.95 5.51 30.64
N GLN A 339 16.70 5.18 29.37
CA GLN A 339 17.55 5.65 28.26
C GLN A 339 17.24 7.10 27.90
N LYS A 340 18.28 7.86 27.53
CA LYS A 340 18.07 9.15 26.86
C LYS A 340 17.34 8.93 25.53
N ALA A 341 16.45 9.87 25.17
CA ALA A 341 15.78 9.84 23.88
C ALA A 341 16.78 9.91 22.72
N GLY A 342 16.43 9.37 21.54
CA GLY A 342 17.26 9.55 20.34
C GLY A 342 18.67 8.94 20.37
N THR A 343 18.91 7.89 21.16
CA THR A 343 20.25 7.27 21.32
C THR A 343 20.34 5.81 20.91
N ALA A 344 19.27 5.19 20.38
CA ALA A 344 19.37 3.79 19.95
C ALA A 344 20.35 3.66 18.77
N PRO A 345 21.41 2.84 18.89
CA PRO A 345 22.39 2.69 17.83
C PRO A 345 21.79 2.08 16.56
N GLY A 346 22.34 2.44 15.41
CA GLY A 346 21.88 1.97 14.10
C GLY A 346 20.57 2.59 13.62
N PHE A 347 20.10 3.66 14.26
CA PHE A 347 18.86 4.36 13.88
C PHE A 347 19.09 5.86 13.63
N ALA A 348 18.44 6.39 12.61
CA ALA A 348 18.40 7.83 12.31
C ALA A 348 17.09 8.42 12.84
N TYR A 349 17.18 9.46 13.66
CA TYR A 349 16.03 10.06 14.35
C TYR A 349 15.54 11.34 13.67
N SER A 350 14.31 11.76 13.97
CA SER A 350 13.86 13.08 13.55
C SER A 350 14.62 14.18 14.28
N GLU A 351 14.73 15.37 13.68
CA GLU A 351 15.33 16.54 14.34
C GLU A 351 14.66 16.85 15.68
N ALA A 352 13.34 16.70 15.76
CA ALA A 352 12.58 16.92 17.01
C ALA A 352 12.99 15.93 18.13
N MET A 353 13.27 14.67 17.79
CA MET A 353 13.71 13.67 18.77
C MET A 353 15.14 13.94 19.25
N LEU A 354 16.02 14.39 18.35
CA LEU A 354 17.37 14.82 18.72
C LEU A 354 17.33 16.08 19.61
N ALA A 355 16.48 17.06 19.28
CA ALA A 355 16.29 18.24 20.13
C ALA A 355 15.72 17.87 21.51
N ALA A 356 14.82 16.89 21.60
CA ALA A 356 14.30 16.39 22.88
C ALA A 356 15.38 15.68 23.71
N ARG A 357 16.25 14.90 23.06
CA ARG A 357 17.45 14.31 23.70
C ARG A 357 18.34 15.39 24.30
N ASP A 358 18.64 16.43 23.53
CA ASP A 358 19.56 17.49 23.93
C ASP A 358 18.97 18.33 25.09
N LYS A 359 17.64 18.36 25.21
CA LYS A 359 16.89 18.90 26.36
C LYS A 359 16.80 17.95 27.56
N GLY A 360 17.39 16.76 27.47
CA GLY A 360 17.47 15.80 28.58
C GLY A 360 16.28 14.84 28.71
N LEU A 361 15.47 14.65 27.68
CA LEU A 361 14.38 13.66 27.72
C LEU A 361 14.94 12.25 27.97
N VAL A 362 14.38 11.58 28.98
CA VAL A 362 14.68 10.19 29.36
C VAL A 362 13.41 9.37 29.28
N TRP A 363 13.51 8.12 28.84
CA TRP A 363 12.39 7.19 28.74
C TRP A 363 12.15 6.46 30.07
N ASP A 364 11.14 6.87 30.80
CA ASP A 364 10.56 6.19 31.96
C ASP A 364 9.08 5.89 31.71
N GLU A 365 8.38 5.37 32.71
CA GLU A 365 6.96 5.03 32.56
C GLU A 365 6.09 6.24 32.20
N GLU A 366 6.35 7.39 32.83
CA GLU A 366 5.54 8.60 32.65
C GLU A 366 5.75 9.21 31.25
N THR A 367 7.00 9.39 30.85
CA THR A 367 7.36 9.93 29.54
C THR A 367 6.95 9.00 28.41
N ILE A 368 7.06 7.67 28.59
CA ILE A 368 6.53 6.71 27.61
C ILE A 368 5.00 6.83 27.55
N ALA A 369 4.29 6.90 28.67
CA ALA A 369 2.84 7.03 28.70
C ALA A 369 2.38 8.29 27.93
N GLU A 370 2.95 9.46 28.24
CA GLU A 370 2.56 10.70 27.56
C GLU A 370 2.98 10.72 26.09
N TYR A 371 4.11 10.10 25.74
CA TYR A 371 4.53 10.00 24.35
C TYR A 371 3.59 9.11 23.52
N ILE A 372 3.23 7.91 24.00
CA ILE A 372 2.35 6.99 23.26
C ILE A 372 0.87 7.43 23.25
N LYS A 373 0.50 8.37 24.12
CA LYS A 373 -0.81 9.01 24.11
C LYS A 373 -0.97 9.83 22.84
N HIS A 374 0.01 10.64 22.46
CA HIS A 374 -0.03 11.41 21.20
C HIS A 374 1.36 11.91 20.79
N PRO A 375 2.14 11.13 20.02
CA PRO A 375 3.53 11.47 19.70
C PRO A 375 3.70 12.86 19.09
N ASP A 376 2.83 13.23 18.14
CA ASP A 376 2.89 14.53 17.45
C ASP A 376 2.61 15.74 18.35
N VAL A 377 1.87 15.54 19.45
CA VAL A 377 1.55 16.60 20.41
C VAL A 377 2.64 16.69 21.47
N PHE A 378 3.10 15.54 21.95
CA PHE A 378 4.20 15.47 22.90
C PHE A 378 5.52 15.98 22.29
N MET A 379 5.77 15.68 21.02
CA MET A 379 6.99 16.05 20.30
C MET A 379 6.65 16.46 18.86
N PRO A 380 6.24 17.72 18.62
CA PRO A 380 5.96 18.21 17.29
C PRO A 380 7.16 18.05 16.34
N GLY A 381 6.93 17.44 15.18
CA GLY A 381 7.99 17.12 14.21
C GLY A 381 8.68 15.78 14.47
N THR A 382 8.17 14.95 15.39
CA THR A 382 8.61 13.56 15.50
C THR A 382 8.24 12.74 14.27
N SER A 383 9.10 11.82 13.85
CA SER A 383 8.78 10.87 12.76
C SER A 383 7.97 9.66 13.26
N MET A 384 7.81 9.49 14.57
CA MET A 384 7.05 8.36 15.13
C MET A 384 5.54 8.61 15.03
N ILE A 385 4.86 7.72 14.31
CA ILE A 385 3.40 7.63 14.29
C ILE A 385 2.97 6.28 14.88
N ILE A 386 1.91 6.30 15.69
CA ILE A 386 1.20 5.08 16.07
C ILE A 386 0.12 4.85 15.01
N SER A 387 0.36 3.91 14.09
CA SER A 387 -0.51 3.69 12.93
C SER A 387 -1.96 3.35 13.31
N SER A 388 -2.17 2.63 14.42
CA SER A 388 -3.52 2.35 14.96
C SER A 388 -4.19 3.58 15.60
N GLY A 389 -3.42 4.63 15.90
CA GLY A 389 -3.84 5.85 16.58
C GLY A 389 -3.34 5.93 18.03
N PRO A 390 -3.48 7.10 18.67
CA PRO A 390 -3.28 7.33 20.11
C PRO A 390 -3.73 6.21 21.05
N VAL A 391 -2.91 5.87 22.05
CA VAL A 391 -3.35 5.01 23.18
C VAL A 391 -4.08 5.89 24.20
N ARG A 392 -5.41 5.94 24.09
CA ARG A 392 -6.24 7.00 24.70
C ARG A 392 -6.51 6.80 26.18
N THR A 393 -6.76 5.58 26.64
CA THR A 393 -7.08 5.35 28.05
C THR A 393 -5.80 5.19 28.88
N ALA A 394 -5.83 5.66 30.13
CA ALA A 394 -4.69 5.51 31.03
C ALA A 394 -4.40 4.02 31.32
N GLU A 395 -5.45 3.21 31.43
CA GLU A 395 -5.35 1.76 31.66
C GLU A 395 -4.65 1.05 30.50
N GLU A 396 -5.02 1.31 29.24
CA GLU A 396 -4.32 0.74 28.09
C GLU A 396 -2.86 1.20 28.00
N ARG A 397 -2.57 2.46 28.34
CA ARG A 397 -1.18 2.96 28.37
C ARG A 397 -0.34 2.22 29.39
N GLN A 398 -0.88 2.02 30.60
CA GLN A 398 -0.19 1.26 31.63
C GLN A 398 0.01 -0.20 31.21
N ALA A 399 -0.99 -0.82 30.59
CA ALA A 399 -0.86 -2.16 30.03
C ALA A 399 0.24 -2.24 28.96
N VAL A 400 0.30 -1.27 28.04
CA VAL A 400 1.38 -1.17 27.04
C VAL A 400 2.76 -1.05 27.70
N ILE A 401 2.90 -0.24 28.75
CA ILE A 401 4.15 -0.09 29.51
C ILE A 401 4.55 -1.40 30.18
N ASN A 402 3.60 -2.11 30.80
CA ASN A 402 3.87 -3.40 31.45
C ASN A 402 4.29 -4.47 30.43
N ILE A 403 3.66 -4.50 29.26
CA ILE A 403 4.08 -5.37 28.15
C ILE A 403 5.50 -4.99 27.68
N LEU A 404 5.77 -3.69 27.50
CA LEU A 404 7.08 -3.21 27.08
C LEU A 404 8.17 -3.62 28.07
N LYS A 405 7.93 -3.50 29.39
CA LYS A 405 8.86 -3.97 30.43
C LYS A 405 9.16 -5.46 30.26
N ARG A 406 8.13 -6.30 30.15
CA ARG A 406 8.27 -7.76 29.98
C ARG A 406 9.08 -8.16 28.75
N GLU A 407 8.95 -7.39 27.67
CA GLU A 407 9.50 -7.76 26.37
C GLU A 407 10.84 -7.09 26.05
N THR A 408 11.17 -5.97 26.68
CA THR A 408 12.39 -5.21 26.36
C THR A 408 13.45 -5.28 27.44
N MET A 409 13.10 -5.68 28.67
CA MET A 409 14.03 -5.70 29.79
C MET A 409 14.49 -7.12 30.07
N PRO A 410 15.75 -7.33 30.50
CA PRO A 410 16.22 -8.64 30.92
C PRO A 410 15.36 -9.14 32.08
N GLN A 411 14.98 -10.42 32.02
CA GLN A 411 14.21 -11.09 33.06
C GLN A 411 15.09 -11.55 34.21
#